data_AF-A0A2G9XPF0-F1
#
_entry.id   AF-A0A2G9XPF0-F1
#
_cell.length_a   1.000
_cell.length_b   1.000
_cell.length_c   1.000
_cell.angle_alpha   90.00
_cell.angle_beta   90.00
_cell.angle_gamma   90.00
#
_symmetry.space_group_name_H-M   'P 1'
#
loop_
_entity.id
_entity.type
_entity.pdbx_description
1 polymer ?
#
loop_
_entity_poly.entity_id
_entity_poly.type
_entity_poly.pdbx_seq_one_letter_code
_entity_poly.pdbx_strand_id
1 'polypeptide(L)'
;MSNSLIIVESPTKIKTIKKYLGPEFNVVASVGHVKDLPKSSLGIDIDHDFIPTYQIMENKKKVVANLKRAARLSENIYLAPDPDREGEAIAWRIEGTFIRI
;
A
#
# COMPACT_ATOMS: atom_id res chain seq x y z
N MET A 1 -13.83 18.77 -7.84
CA MET A 1 -12.36 18.78 -7.66
C MET A 1 -11.94 17.33 -7.58
N SER A 2 -11.02 16.88 -8.43
CA SER A 2 -10.60 15.48 -8.44
C SER A 2 -9.95 15.12 -7.11
N ASN A 3 -10.60 14.22 -6.37
CA ASN A 3 -10.17 13.85 -5.03
C ASN A 3 -9.04 12.79 -5.12
N SER A 4 -7.82 13.22 -5.42
CA SER A 4 -6.68 12.32 -5.67
C SER A 4 -6.06 11.81 -4.36
N LEU A 5 -5.87 10.50 -4.27
CA LEU A 5 -5.17 9.83 -3.17
C LEU A 5 -3.72 9.58 -3.56
N ILE A 6 -2.78 9.94 -2.69
CA ILE A 6 -1.37 9.58 -2.83
C ILE A 6 -0.99 8.68 -1.65
N ILE A 7 -0.50 7.48 -1.96
CA ILE A 7 -0.06 6.51 -0.96
C ILE A 7 1.46 6.46 -0.99
N VAL A 8 2.08 6.78 0.14
CA VAL A 8 3.52 6.64 0.36
C VAL A 8 3.83 5.54 1.36
N GLU A 9 5.10 5.12 1.39
CA GLU A 9 5.54 4.12 2.36
C GLU A 9 5.58 4.68 3.80
N SER A 10 6.22 5.83 4.01
CA SER A 10 6.55 6.34 5.35
C SER A 10 5.76 7.62 5.71
N PRO A 11 5.34 7.79 6.98
CA PRO A 11 4.63 8.98 7.43
C PRO A 11 5.44 10.28 7.28
N THR A 12 6.77 10.19 7.27
CA THR A 12 7.67 11.34 7.19
C THR A 12 7.58 12.03 5.83
N LYS A 13 7.30 11.30 4.75
CA LYS A 13 7.14 11.84 3.38
C LYS A 13 5.85 12.65 3.20
N ILE A 14 4.83 12.44 4.04
CA ILE A 14 3.52 13.11 3.92
C ILE A 14 3.67 14.63 3.95
N LYS A 15 4.41 15.16 4.92
CA LYS A 15 4.59 16.62 5.08
C LYS A 15 5.27 17.23 3.85
N THR A 16 6.30 16.56 3.34
CA THR A 16 7.07 17.02 2.17
C THR A 16 6.21 17.03 0.92
N ILE A 17 5.45 15.96 0.65
CA ILE A 17 4.61 15.86 -0.55
C ILE A 17 3.46 16.86 -0.49
N LYS A 18 2.80 17.00 0.66
CA LYS A 18 1.74 18.00 0.84
C LYS A 18 2.25 19.43 0.62
N LYS A 19 3.50 19.72 0.98
CA LYS A 19 4.11 21.03 0.72
C LYS A 19 4.24 21.32 -0.78
N TYR A 20 4.52 20.30 -1.60
CA TYR A 20 4.68 20.48 -3.04
C TYR A 20 3.37 20.49 -3.81
N LEU A 21 2.42 19.62 -3.43
CA LEU A 21 1.19 19.40 -4.20
C LEU A 21 -0.02 20.17 -3.66
N GLY A 22 0.06 20.73 -2.46
CA GLY A 22 -1.03 21.47 -1.85
C GLY A 22 -2.08 20.59 -1.16
N PRO A 23 -3.15 21.22 -0.63
CA PRO A 23 -4.15 20.57 0.22
C PRO A 23 -5.17 19.73 -0.54
N GLU A 24 -5.25 19.86 -1.86
CA GLU A 24 -6.16 19.10 -2.74
C GLU A 24 -5.82 17.61 -2.83
N PHE A 25 -4.57 17.22 -2.53
CA PHE A 25 -4.16 15.82 -2.53
C PHE A 25 -4.28 15.22 -1.13
N ASN A 26 -5.04 14.13 -1.03
CA ASN A 26 -5.06 13.33 0.18
C ASN A 26 -3.81 12.43 0.21
N VAL A 27 -2.81 12.79 1.03
CA VAL A 27 -1.58 12.01 1.17
C VAL A 27 -1.64 11.15 2.43
N VAL A 28 -1.52 9.82 2.27
CA VAL A 28 -1.56 8.82 3.34
C VAL A 28 -0.34 7.89 3.28
N ALA A 29 0.00 7.24 4.39
CA ALA A 29 1.11 6.29 4.44
C ALA A 29 0.64 4.85 4.69
N SER A 30 1.26 3.88 4.02
CA SER A 30 1.10 2.44 4.29
C SER A 30 1.85 2.00 5.57
N VAL A 31 2.82 2.79 5.99
CA VAL A 31 3.72 2.50 7.11
C VAL A 31 4.51 1.23 6.82
N GLY A 32 5.12 1.15 5.64
CA GLY A 32 5.84 -0.03 5.16
C GLY A 32 4.93 -1.10 4.54
N HIS A 33 5.36 -2.36 4.64
CA HIS A 33 4.62 -3.53 4.14
C HIS A 33 3.29 -3.75 4.88
N VAL A 34 2.25 -4.09 4.12
CA VAL A 34 0.90 -4.42 4.64
C VAL A 34 0.59 -5.92 4.60
N LYS A 35 1.36 -6.65 3.80
CA LYS A 35 1.25 -8.10 3.57
C LYS A 35 2.62 -8.73 3.74
N ASP A 36 2.64 -9.93 4.30
CA ASP A 36 3.84 -10.73 4.48
C ASP A 36 3.50 -12.22 4.29
N LEU A 37 4.51 -13.08 4.25
CA LEU A 37 4.33 -14.52 4.31
C LEU A 37 3.67 -14.92 5.66
N PRO A 38 2.97 -16.06 5.72
CA PRO A 38 2.34 -16.52 6.95
C PRO A 38 3.41 -16.84 8.00
N LYS A 39 3.18 -16.46 9.26
CA LYS A 39 4.16 -16.69 10.33
C LYS A 39 4.37 -18.16 10.69
N SER A 40 3.37 -19.00 10.43
CA SER A 40 3.29 -20.37 10.94
C SER A 40 3.46 -21.44 9.86
N SER A 41 3.76 -21.06 8.62
CA SER A 41 3.95 -21.97 7.49
C SER A 41 4.94 -21.35 6.50
N LEU A 42 5.55 -22.16 5.63
CA LEU A 42 6.50 -21.67 4.64
C LEU A 42 5.92 -20.56 3.74
N GLY A 43 4.62 -20.63 3.42
CA GLY A 43 3.96 -19.62 2.60
C GLY A 43 4.42 -19.59 1.16
N ILE A 44 5.18 -20.59 0.71
CA ILE A 44 5.66 -20.73 -0.66
C ILE A 44 5.28 -22.13 -1.11
N ASP A 45 4.61 -22.21 -2.24
CA ASP A 45 4.27 -23.47 -2.89
C ASP A 45 5.44 -23.93 -3.76
N ILE A 46 6.27 -24.84 -3.24
CA ILE A 46 7.48 -25.32 -3.94
C ILE A 46 7.12 -26.16 -5.17
N ASP A 47 5.97 -26.83 -5.15
CA ASP A 47 5.55 -27.75 -6.20
C ASP A 47 4.88 -27.02 -7.38
N HIS A 48 4.39 -25.80 -7.14
CA HIS A 48 3.72 -24.95 -8.13
C HIS A 48 4.45 -23.61 -8.29
N ASP A 49 5.58 -23.61 -9.01
CA ASP A 49 6.32 -22.41 -9.45
C ASP A 49 6.68 -21.40 -8.34
N PHE A 50 6.90 -21.87 -7.10
CA PHE A 50 7.23 -21.01 -5.95
C PHE A 50 6.16 -19.95 -5.66
N ILE A 51 4.88 -20.24 -5.94
CA ILE A 51 3.80 -19.28 -5.72
C ILE A 51 3.74 -18.88 -4.23
N PRO A 52 3.90 -17.58 -3.91
CA PRO A 52 3.83 -17.12 -2.52
C PRO A 52 2.39 -16.87 -2.09
N THR A 53 2.06 -17.31 -0.87
CA THR A 53 0.82 -16.94 -0.18
C THR A 53 1.10 -15.76 0.73
N TYR A 54 0.47 -14.61 0.46
CA TYR A 54 0.59 -13.43 1.31
C TYR A 54 -0.62 -13.25 2.22
N GLN A 55 -0.38 -12.89 3.47
CA GLN A 55 -1.41 -12.56 4.45
C GLN A 55 -1.26 -11.13 4.94
N ILE A 56 -2.39 -10.47 5.20
CA ILE A 56 -2.37 -9.14 5.83
C ILE A 56 -1.83 -9.29 7.24
N MET A 57 -0.81 -8.51 7.58
CA MET A 57 -0.25 -8.51 8.92
C MET A 57 -1.29 -8.02 9.94
N GLU A 58 -1.41 -8.69 11.08
CA GLU A 58 -2.44 -8.40 12.10
C GLU A 58 -2.42 -6.93 12.55
N ASN A 59 -1.22 -6.39 12.79
CA ASN A 59 -1.00 -5.00 13.19
C ASN A 59 -1.25 -3.97 12.06
N LYS A 60 -1.47 -4.42 10.82
CA LYS A 60 -1.72 -3.57 9.65
C LYS A 60 -3.17 -3.59 9.17
N LYS A 61 -4.05 -4.41 9.77
CA LYS A 61 -5.48 -4.48 9.39
C LYS A 61 -6.17 -3.12 9.41
N LYS A 62 -5.93 -2.30 10.44
CA LYS A 62 -6.50 -0.94 10.54
C LYS A 62 -5.98 -0.02 9.45
N VAL A 63 -4.69 -0.11 9.12
CA VAL A 63 -4.08 0.67 8.03
C VAL A 63 -4.72 0.28 6.69
N VAL A 64 -4.83 -1.02 6.41
CA VAL A 64 -5.49 -1.52 5.19
C VAL A 64 -6.95 -1.07 5.10
N ALA A 65 -7.70 -1.10 6.20
CA ALA A 65 -9.08 -0.62 6.23
C ALA A 65 -9.18 0.88 5.93
N ASN A 66 -8.26 1.69 6.46
CA ASN A 66 -8.21 3.12 6.17
C ASN A 66 -7.82 3.40 4.71
N LEU A 67 -6.82 2.69 4.18
CA LEU A 67 -6.41 2.80 2.77
C LEU A 67 -7.55 2.42 1.83
N LYS A 68 -8.26 1.31 2.11
CA LYS A 68 -9.47 0.90 1.38
C LYS A 68 -10.54 1.99 1.36
N ARG A 69 -10.79 2.62 2.51
CA ARG A 69 -11.77 3.71 2.62
C ARG A 69 -11.34 4.93 1.82
N ALA A 70 -10.08 5.34 1.93
CA ALA A 70 -9.55 6.47 1.19
C ALA A 70 -9.59 6.22 -0.32
N ALA A 71 -9.19 5.04 -0.77
CA ALA A 71 -9.21 4.63 -2.17
C ALA A 71 -10.61 4.71 -2.78
N ARG A 72 -11.64 4.23 -2.06
CA ARG A 72 -13.05 4.29 -2.52
C ARG A 72 -13.61 5.70 -2.64
N LEU A 73 -13.06 6.67 -1.92
CA LEU A 73 -13.50 8.07 -1.93
C LEU A 73 -12.72 8.92 -2.93
N SER A 74 -11.79 8.31 -3.66
CA SER A 74 -10.86 9.00 -4.54
C SER A 74 -11.10 8.63 -5.99
N GLU A 75 -11.01 9.63 -6.87
CA GLU A 75 -11.14 9.42 -8.32
C GLU A 75 -9.86 8.82 -8.90
N ASN A 76 -8.70 9.32 -8.43
CA ASN A 76 -7.38 8.87 -8.85
C ASN A 76 -6.59 8.38 -7.64
N ILE A 77 -5.85 7.29 -7.83
CA ILE A 77 -4.96 6.73 -6.81
C ILE A 77 -3.55 6.69 -7.38
N TYR A 78 -2.62 7.33 -6.70
CA TYR A 78 -1.20 7.34 -7.03
C TYR A 78 -0.43 6.57 -5.97
N LEU A 79 0.33 5.57 -6.41
CA LEU A 79 1.30 4.87 -5.56
C LEU A 79 2.65 5.57 -5.72
N ALA A 80 3.14 6.14 -4.63
CA ALA A 80 4.41 6.88 -4.59
C ALA A 80 5.38 6.26 -3.56
N PRO A 81 5.72 4.96 -3.69
CA PRO A 81 6.78 4.37 -2.89
C PRO A 81 8.17 4.88 -3.34
N ASP A 82 9.23 4.41 -2.70
CA ASP A 82 10.58 4.67 -3.21
C ASP A 82 10.82 4.00 -4.57
N PRO A 83 11.64 4.61 -5.45
CA PRO A 83 11.92 4.10 -6.80
C PRO A 83 12.95 2.96 -6.75
N ASP A 84 12.68 1.95 -5.92
CA ASP A 84 13.51 0.77 -5.75
C ASP A 84 12.67 -0.51 -5.72
N ARG A 85 13.35 -1.66 -5.61
CA ARG A 85 12.68 -2.98 -5.59
C ARG A 85 11.70 -3.14 -4.43
N GLU A 86 11.97 -2.51 -3.29
CA GLU A 86 11.16 -2.66 -2.09
C GLU A 86 9.90 -1.81 -2.22
N GLY A 87 10.06 -0.59 -2.73
CA GLY A 87 8.97 0.28 -3.06
C GLY A 87 8.02 -0.33 -4.08
N GLU A 88 8.53 -0.95 -5.14
CA GLU A 88 7.71 -1.64 -6.14
C GLU A 88 6.95 -2.82 -5.52
N ALA A 89 7.60 -3.62 -4.66
CA ALA A 89 6.95 -4.71 -3.96
C ALA A 89 5.83 -4.21 -3.01
N ILE A 90 6.04 -3.06 -2.36
CA ILE A 90 5.03 -2.39 -1.53
C ILE A 90 3.85 -1.94 -2.39
N ALA A 91 4.11 -1.24 -3.50
CA ALA A 91 3.07 -0.79 -4.42
C ALA A 91 2.25 -1.97 -4.95
N TRP A 92 2.90 -3.03 -5.42
CA TRP A 92 2.23 -4.23 -5.92
C TRP A 92 1.35 -4.90 -4.84
N ARG A 93 1.86 -5.03 -3.61
CA ARG A 93 1.08 -5.60 -2.49
C ARG A 93 -0.13 -4.73 -2.15
N ILE A 94 0.04 -3.41 -2.16
CA ILE A 94 -1.02 -2.43 -1.88
C ILE A 94 -2.10 -2.52 -2.98
N GLU A 95 -1.70 -2.45 -4.24
CA GLU A 95 -2.59 -2.57 -5.41
C GLU A 95 -3.42 -3.87 -5.34
N GLY A 96 -2.75 -5.02 -5.20
CA GLY A 96 -3.40 -6.32 -5.10
C GLY A 96 -4.20 -6.56 -3.82
N THR A 97 -4.19 -5.65 -2.85
CA THR A 97 -5.01 -5.76 -1.62
C THR A 97 -6.35 -5.05 -1.73
N PHE A 98 -6.43 -3.99 -2.54
CA PHE A 98 -7.62 -3.14 -2.53
C PHE A 98 -7.93 -2.33 -3.79
N ILE A 99 -7.05 -2.29 -4.80
CA ILE A 99 -7.29 -1.52 -6.03
C ILE A 99 -7.96 -2.39 -7.11
N ARG A 100 -7.84 -3.72 -7.02
CA ARG A 100 -8.46 -4.69 -7.98
C ARG A 100 -9.87 -5.18 -7.60
N ILE A 101 -10.73 -4.33 -7.03
CA ILE A 101 -12.15 -4.67 -6.76
C ILE A 101 -13.06 -3.70 -7.50
#